data_AF-A6MLJ3-F1
#
_entry.id   AF-A6MLJ3-F1
#
_cell.length_a   1.000
_cell.length_b   1.000
_cell.length_c   1.000
_cell.angle_alpha   90.00
_cell.angle_beta   90.00
_cell.angle_gamma   90.00
#
_symmetry.space_group_name_H-M   'P 1'
#
loop_
_entity.id
_entity.type
_entity.pdbx_description
1 polymer ?
#
loop_
_entity_poly.entity_id
_entity_poly.type
_entity_poly.pdbx_seq_one_letter_code
_entity_poly.pdbx_strand_id
1 'polypeptide(L)' 'QNARHEGGFMAFTRQGRPRQAFRSRQNQREAHFIKRLYQGQLPFPNHADKQKQFEFVGSAPTRRTKRTRRPQPLT' A
#
# COMPACT_ATOMS: atom_id res chain seq x y z
N GLN A 1 -5.12 -11.07 -6.94
CA GLN A 1 -3.77 -11.67 -7.08
C GLN A 1 -2.74 -10.55 -7.03
N ASN A 2 -1.55 -10.79 -6.50
CA ASN A 2 -0.49 -9.78 -6.40
C ASN A 2 0.15 -9.54 -7.78
N ALA A 3 0.33 -8.27 -8.17
CA ALA A 3 0.89 -7.88 -9.48
C ALA A 3 2.42 -8.02 -9.57
N ARG A 4 3.12 -8.02 -8.43
CA ARG A 4 4.59 -8.22 -8.34
C ARG A 4 4.96 -9.69 -8.11
N HIS A 5 4.08 -10.44 -7.45
CA HIS A 5 4.30 -11.83 -7.08
C HIS A 5 3.17 -12.69 -7.63
N GLU A 6 3.40 -13.30 -8.78
CA GLU A 6 2.45 -14.19 -9.43
C GLU A 6 2.08 -15.38 -8.52
N GLY A 7 0.83 -15.85 -8.60
CA GLY A 7 0.33 -16.96 -7.80
C GLY A 7 -0.01 -16.63 -6.34
N GLY A 8 0.36 -15.45 -5.83
CA GLY A 8 -0.01 -15.00 -4.49
C GLY A 8 -1.36 -14.30 -4.43
N PHE A 9 -2.22 -14.72 -3.49
CA PHE A 9 -3.52 -14.09 -3.21
C PHE A 9 -3.47 -13.35 -1.88
N MET A 10 -4.21 -12.24 -1.80
CA MET A 10 -4.54 -11.65 -0.51
C MET A 10 -5.46 -12.63 0.20
N ALA A 11 -5.21 -12.94 1.47
CA ALA A 11 -6.02 -13.90 2.20
C ALA A 11 -5.93 -13.65 3.71
N PHE A 12 -7.02 -13.95 4.43
CA PHE A 12 -7.05 -13.90 5.89
C PHE A 12 -7.53 -15.22 6.47
N THR A 13 -6.92 -15.63 7.57
CA THR A 13 -7.39 -16.77 8.37
C THR A 13 -8.80 -16.52 8.87
N ARG A 14 -9.47 -17.58 9.34
CA ARG A 14 -10.78 -17.45 10.01
C ARG A 14 -10.80 -16.49 11.19
N GLN A 15 -9.65 -16.27 11.83
CA GLN A 15 -9.47 -15.31 12.94
C GLN A 15 -9.17 -13.88 12.46
N GLY A 16 -9.18 -13.62 11.15
CA GLY A 16 -8.85 -12.31 10.57
C GLY A 16 -7.34 -12.02 10.47
N ARG A 17 -6.47 -12.97 10.84
CA ARG A 17 -5.01 -12.78 10.71
C ARG A 17 -4.57 -12.88 9.24
N PRO A 18 -3.64 -12.05 8.77
CA PRO A 18 -3.13 -12.11 7.41
C PRO A 18 -2.44 -13.45 7.15
N ARG A 19 -2.67 -14.02 5.97
CA ARG A 19 -2.07 -15.28 5.53
C ARG A 19 -0.93 -15.00 4.54
N GLN A 20 0.14 -15.78 4.64
CA GLN A 20 1.28 -15.66 3.72
C GLN A 20 0.86 -15.99 2.28
N ALA A 21 1.30 -15.17 1.32
CA ALA A 21 0.90 -15.27 -0.08
C ALA A 21 1.21 -16.65 -0.72
N PHE A 22 2.37 -17.24 -0.41
CA PHE A 22 2.75 -18.57 -0.92
C PHE A 22 1.88 -19.71 -0.39
N ARG A 23 1.16 -19.50 0.74
CA ARG A 23 0.24 -20.48 1.33
C ARG A 23 -1.20 -20.30 0.86
N SER A 24 -1.48 -19.24 0.10
CA SER A 24 -2.82 -18.90 -0.37
C SER A 24 -3.09 -19.54 -1.74
N ARG A 25 -4.31 -19.99 -1.98
CA ARG A 25 -4.76 -20.51 -3.28
C ARG A 25 -6.10 -19.90 -3.67
N GLN A 26 -6.34 -19.76 -4.98
CA GLN A 26 -7.56 -19.15 -5.52
C GLN A 26 -8.85 -19.86 -5.09
N ASN A 27 -8.83 -21.18 -4.92
CA ASN A 27 -10.02 -21.97 -4.54
C ASN A 27 -10.31 -21.98 -3.02
N GLN A 28 -9.51 -21.29 -2.21
CA GLN A 28 -9.70 -21.20 -0.76
C GLN A 28 -10.61 -20.03 -0.40
N ARG A 29 -11.61 -20.27 0.48
CA ARG A 29 -12.54 -19.23 0.97
C ARG A 29 -11.82 -18.01 1.57
N GLU A 30 -10.66 -18.24 2.19
CA GLU A 30 -9.84 -17.18 2.80
C GLU A 30 -9.33 -16.14 1.79
N ALA A 31 -9.25 -16.49 0.50
CA ALA A 31 -8.87 -15.60 -0.59
C ALA A 31 -10.08 -14.93 -1.27
N HIS A 32 -11.30 -15.24 -0.85
CA HIS A 32 -12.52 -14.73 -1.47
C HIS A 32 -13.01 -13.50 -0.71
N PHE A 33 -13.14 -12.40 -1.45
CA PHE A 33 -13.62 -11.12 -0.91
C PHE A 33 -14.83 -10.65 -1.68
N ILE A 34 -15.70 -9.93 -0.97
CA ILE A 34 -16.75 -9.13 -1.58
C ILE A 34 -16.47 -7.67 -1.27
N LYS A 35 -16.56 -6.81 -2.30
CA LYS A 35 -16.53 -5.37 -2.09
C LYS A 35 -17.90 -4.97 -1.54
N ARG A 36 -17.93 -4.45 -0.32
CA ARG A 36 -19.14 -3.91 0.29
C ARG A 36 -19.16 -2.40 0.09
N LEU A 37 -20.36 -1.85 -0.13
CA LEU A 37 -20.56 -0.41 0.03
C LEU A 37 -20.32 -0.06 1.50
N TYR A 38 -19.69 1.08 1.73
CA TYR A 38 -19.46 1.54 3.09
C TYR A 38 -20.79 1.91 3.75
N GLN A 39 -21.01 1.43 4.97
CA GLN A 39 -22.18 1.75 5.79
C GLN A 39 -21.72 2.56 7.00
N GLY A 40 -22.24 3.78 7.15
CA GLY A 40 -21.90 4.72 8.23
C GLY A 40 -21.17 5.98 7.75
N GLN A 41 -20.54 6.71 8.68
CA GLN A 41 -19.69 7.86 8.39
C GLN A 41 -18.30 7.39 7.95
N LEU A 42 -17.87 7.75 6.72
CA LEU A 42 -16.58 7.34 6.19
C LEU A 42 -15.46 7.76 7.17
N PRO A 43 -14.49 6.88 7.46
CA PRO A 43 -13.42 7.17 8.44
C PRO A 43 -12.50 8.28 7.94
N PHE A 44 -12.52 8.56 6.65
CA PHE A 44 -11.94 9.73 6.03
C PHE A 44 -13.06 10.55 5.40
N PRO A 45 -12.99 11.89 5.44
CA PRO A 45 -13.98 12.75 4.78
C PRO A 45 -13.80 12.70 3.26
N ASN A 46 -13.96 11.52 2.66
CA ASN A 46 -14.17 11.31 1.23
C ASN A 46 -15.63 11.64 0.91
N HIS A 47 -16.08 12.85 1.25
CA HIS A 47 -17.29 13.38 0.63
C HIS A 47 -16.90 13.64 -0.82
N ALA A 48 -17.55 12.99 -1.78
CA ALA A 48 -17.30 13.23 -3.20
C ALA A 48 -17.41 14.73 -3.55
N ASP A 49 -18.30 15.44 -2.86
CA ASP A 49 -18.53 16.89 -3.00
C ASP A 49 -17.47 17.76 -2.29
N LYS A 50 -16.66 17.17 -1.41
CA LYS A 50 -15.58 17.83 -0.67
C LYS A 50 -14.26 17.10 -0.83
N GLN A 51 -13.97 16.55 -2.01
CA GLN A 51 -12.59 16.24 -2.37
C GLN A 51 -11.80 17.55 -2.30
N LYS A 52 -11.25 17.82 -1.12
CA LYS A 52 -10.56 19.06 -0.80
C LYS A 52 -9.44 19.16 -1.82
N GLN A 53 -9.49 20.17 -2.66
CA GLN A 53 -8.44 20.45 -3.62
C GLN A 53 -7.13 20.47 -2.82
N PHE A 54 -6.22 19.55 -3.15
CA PHE A 54 -4.96 19.49 -2.43
C PHE A 54 -4.21 20.79 -2.74
N GLU A 55 -3.80 21.50 -1.70
CA GLU A 55 -2.90 22.63 -1.88
C GLU A 55 -1.53 22.05 -2.19
N PHE A 56 -1.06 22.29 -3.41
CA PHE A 56 0.32 22.02 -3.75
C PHE A 56 1.18 23.04 -3.02
N VAL A 57 1.71 22.65 -1.86
CA VAL A 57 2.72 23.45 -1.17
C VAL A 57 4.00 23.33 -1.98
N GLY A 58 4.27 24.37 -2.80
CA GLY A 58 5.50 24.48 -3.56
C GLY A 58 6.69 24.55 -2.61
N SER A 59 7.31 23.41 -2.34
CA SER A 59 8.61 23.39 -1.70
C SER A 59 9.64 23.89 -2.71
N ALA A 60 10.48 24.84 -2.30
CA ALA A 60 11.62 25.25 -3.12
C ALA A 60 12.46 23.99 -3.43
N PRO A 61 12.91 23.80 -4.68
CA PRO A 61 13.74 22.66 -5.04
C PRO A 61 14.99 22.67 -4.16
N THR A 62 15.03 21.80 -3.15
CA THR A 62 16.24 21.63 -2.35
C THR A 62 17.27 20.96 -3.25
N ARG A 63 18.28 21.72 -3.66
CA ARG A 63 19.37 21.23 -4.49
C ARG A 63 20.10 20.13 -3.70
N ARG A 64 19.87 18.88 -4.09
CA ARG A 64 20.52 17.69 -3.52
C ARG A 64 22.03 17.92 -3.42
N THR A 65 22.55 18.03 -2.21
CA THR A 65 23.99 18.07 -1.98
C THR A 65 24.58 16.72 -2.37
N LYS A 66 25.56 16.71 -3.29
CA LYS A 66 26.29 15.49 -3.62
C LYS A 66 26.96 15.00 -2.34
N ARG A 67 26.65 13.77 -1.94
CA ARG A 67 27.32 13.10 -0.81
C ARG A 67 28.81 12.97 -1.14
N THR A 68 29.66 13.68 -0.42
CA THR A 68 31.11 13.48 -0.42
C THR A 68 31.39 12.09 0.16
N ARG A 69 31.49 11.09 -0.72
CA ARG A 69 32.11 9.81 -0.35
C ARG A 69 33.60 10.08 -0.28
N ARG A 70 34.19 10.03 0.92
CA ARG A 70 35.65 9.98 1.04
C ARG A 70 36.13 8.71 0.31
N PRO A 71 37.19 8.78 -0.51
CA PRO A 71 37.77 7.58 -1.09
C PRO A 71 38.19 6.66 0.05
N GLN A 72 37.85 5.37 -0.05
CA GLN A 72 38.35 4.38 0.90
C GLN A 72 39.85 4.19 0.65
N PRO A 73 40.69 4.12 1.70
CA PRO A 73 42.07 3.71 1.53
C PRO A 73 42.09 2.25 1.06
N LEU A 74 42.86 1.99 0.00
CA LEU A 74 43.24 0.62 -0.36
C LEU A 74 44.10 0.08 0.78
N THR A 75 43.67 -1.03 1.38
CA THR A 75 44.52 -1.92 2.18
C THR A 75 45.14 -2.96 1.27
#